data_AF-A0A8S3T1D1-F1
#
_entry.id   AF-A0A8S3T1D1-F1
#
_cell.length_a   1.000
_cell.length_b   1.000
_cell.length_c   1.000
_cell.angle_alpha   90.00
_cell.angle_beta   90.00
_cell.angle_gamma   90.00
#
_symmetry.space_group_name_H-M   'P 1'
#
loop_
_entity.id
_entity.type
_entity.pdbx_description
1 polymer ?
#
loop_
_entity_poly.entity_id
_entity_poly.type
_entity_poly.pdbx_seq_one_letter_code
_entity_poly.pdbx_strand_id
1 'polypeptide(L)'
;MSLVFGGPAPAMMSPLMRKFVLSTEPVPTIDDINDPIFYGQIKELADAQTAEEACNLLEKSETLHQLMGISKPIRNKQDKEKLIQKMLNFVMIENMKAAYNEFFLGFSKLGVLDAIRERPDLMESVLVAKQQNITARTMRTYFKHICFSEIGSNHHKLEVQRICWLKDFFVEIENVTVNLNHRLEKKDRFLPLANTCINQIKIPCNPNIRRCRQFIADLEMALTGFEVFCDESLVQDEVLL
;
A
#
# COMPACT_ATOMS: atom_id res chain seq x y z
N MET A 1 -0.69 19.68 10.98
CA MET A 1 0.39 20.59 10.53
C MET A 1 0.44 20.71 9.02
N SER A 2 0.66 19.63 8.24
CA SER A 2 0.77 19.74 6.77
C SER A 2 -0.37 20.52 6.11
N LEU A 3 -1.61 20.22 6.46
CA LEU A 3 -2.82 20.90 5.95
C LEU A 3 -2.85 22.41 6.26
N VAL A 4 -2.36 22.82 7.43
CA VAL A 4 -2.43 24.20 7.91
C VAL A 4 -1.28 25.03 7.35
N PHE A 5 -0.10 24.43 7.22
CA PHE A 5 1.12 25.09 6.77
C PHE A 5 1.39 24.92 5.28
N GLY A 6 0.45 24.36 4.51
CA GLY A 6 0.59 24.20 3.06
C GLY A 6 1.59 23.12 2.62
N GLY A 7 1.88 22.15 3.48
CA GLY A 7 2.65 20.96 3.11
C GLY A 7 1.85 19.99 2.23
N PRO A 8 2.46 18.87 1.79
CA PRO A 8 1.78 17.89 0.96
C PRO A 8 0.55 17.31 1.67
N ALA A 9 -0.50 17.08 0.89
CA ALA A 9 -1.73 16.49 1.36
C ALA A 9 -1.45 15.12 2.01
N PRO A 10 -1.95 14.85 3.22
CA PRO A 10 -1.69 13.60 3.92
C PRO A 10 -2.25 12.38 3.18
N ALA A 11 -3.36 12.52 2.45
CA ALA A 11 -3.94 11.50 1.57
C ALA A 11 -3.94 10.08 2.18
N MET A 12 -4.27 9.97 3.47
CA MET A 12 -4.09 8.74 4.26
C MET A 12 -5.41 8.12 4.73
N MET A 13 -6.52 8.83 4.58
CA MET A 13 -7.80 8.39 5.15
C MET A 13 -8.49 7.38 4.25
N SER A 14 -8.93 6.27 4.85
CA SER A 14 -9.84 5.34 4.19
C SER A 14 -11.26 5.91 4.10
N PRO A 15 -12.11 5.38 3.20
CA PRO A 15 -13.52 5.77 3.14
C PRO A 15 -14.26 5.60 4.47
N LEU A 16 -13.95 4.54 5.23
CA LEU A 16 -14.54 4.30 6.55
C LEU A 16 -14.13 5.38 7.56
N MET A 17 -12.85 5.74 7.60
CA MET A 17 -12.33 6.77 8.50
C MET A 17 -12.93 8.15 8.20
N ARG A 18 -13.20 8.46 6.93
CA ARG A 18 -13.91 9.68 6.51
C ARG A 18 -15.33 9.73 7.10
N LYS A 19 -16.09 8.63 7.01
CA LYS A 19 -17.43 8.55 7.62
C LYS A 19 -17.37 8.81 9.13
N PHE A 20 -16.34 8.28 9.80
CA PHE A 20 -16.14 8.48 11.23
C PHE A 20 -15.86 9.96 11.60
N VAL A 21 -15.06 10.68 10.79
CA VAL A 21 -14.81 12.12 10.99
C VAL A 21 -16.07 12.98 10.86
N LEU A 22 -16.91 12.66 9.87
CA LEU A 22 -18.10 13.42 9.52
C LEU A 22 -19.28 13.25 10.49
N SER A 23 -19.08 12.53 11.60
CA SER A 23 -20.10 12.28 12.63
C SER A 23 -21.24 11.36 12.18
N THR A 24 -21.03 10.54 11.15
CA THR A 24 -21.92 9.42 10.83
C THR A 24 -21.47 8.20 11.61
N GLU A 25 -22.39 7.47 12.25
CA GLU A 25 -22.12 6.12 12.75
C GLU A 25 -21.76 5.24 11.54
N PRO A 26 -20.46 4.91 11.32
CA PRO A 26 -20.08 4.18 10.13
C PRO A 26 -20.53 2.74 10.32
N VAL A 27 -21.16 2.17 9.30
CA VAL A 27 -21.37 0.74 9.22
C VAL A 27 -20.20 0.17 8.41
N PRO A 28 -19.28 -0.58 9.05
CA PRO A 28 -18.16 -1.20 8.36
C PRO A 28 -18.67 -2.36 7.50
N THR A 29 -18.04 -2.51 6.35
CA THR A 29 -18.28 -3.60 5.40
C THR A 29 -17.07 -4.53 5.34
N ILE A 30 -17.25 -5.72 4.77
CA ILE A 30 -16.15 -6.69 4.62
C ILE A 30 -15.01 -6.11 3.78
N ASP A 31 -15.33 -5.24 2.81
CA ASP A 31 -14.35 -4.59 1.94
C ASP A 31 -13.52 -3.51 2.65
N ASP A 32 -13.93 -3.07 3.86
CA ASP A 32 -13.15 -2.14 4.68
C ASP A 32 -12.02 -2.86 5.47
N ILE A 33 -11.91 -4.19 5.37
CA ILE A 33 -10.86 -4.95 6.04
C ILE A 33 -9.54 -4.85 5.27
N ASN A 34 -8.53 -4.29 5.94
CA ASN A 34 -7.16 -4.22 5.42
C ASN A 34 -6.32 -5.49 5.70
N ASP A 35 -6.67 -6.26 6.76
CA ASP A 35 -5.94 -7.49 7.10
C ASP A 35 -6.40 -8.64 6.18
N PRO A 36 -5.53 -9.18 5.31
CA PRO A 36 -5.90 -10.21 4.35
C PRO A 36 -6.30 -11.53 5.02
N ILE A 37 -5.75 -11.86 6.19
CA ILE A 37 -6.07 -13.08 6.93
C ILE A 37 -7.48 -12.95 7.51
N PHE A 38 -7.75 -11.83 8.19
CA PHE A 38 -9.07 -11.57 8.76
C PHE A 38 -10.14 -11.42 7.67
N TYR A 39 -9.82 -10.76 6.55
CA TYR A 39 -10.71 -10.65 5.39
C TYR A 39 -11.10 -12.04 4.86
N GLY A 40 -10.11 -12.92 4.66
CA GLY A 40 -10.35 -14.28 4.19
C GLY A 40 -11.28 -15.06 5.12
N GLN A 41 -11.02 -15.01 6.43
CA GLN A 41 -11.82 -15.71 7.44
C GLN A 41 -13.26 -15.19 7.51
N ILE A 42 -13.47 -13.88 7.49
CA ILE A 42 -14.81 -13.28 7.50
C ILE A 42 -15.55 -13.57 6.20
N LYS A 43 -14.86 -13.59 5.06
CA LYS A 43 -15.43 -13.92 3.77
C LYS A 43 -15.88 -15.38 3.69
N GLU A 44 -15.03 -16.31 4.13
CA GLU A 44 -15.39 -17.74 4.24
C GLU A 44 -16.61 -17.94 5.15
N LEU A 45 -16.67 -17.22 6.28
CA LEU A 45 -17.82 -17.24 7.17
C LEU A 45 -19.08 -16.65 6.52
N ALA A 46 -18.94 -15.58 5.74
CA ALA A 46 -20.04 -14.96 5.00
C ALA A 46 -20.60 -15.90 3.92
N ASP A 47 -19.73 -16.66 3.25
CA ASP A 47 -20.07 -17.58 2.15
C ASP A 47 -20.66 -18.92 2.61
N ALA A 48 -20.45 -19.31 3.89
CA ALA A 48 -21.00 -20.53 4.48
C ALA A 48 -22.54 -20.60 4.36
N GLN A 49 -23.07 -21.72 3.87
CA GLN A 49 -24.51 -21.87 3.56
C GLN A 49 -25.30 -22.40 4.75
N THR A 50 -24.66 -23.20 5.60
CA THR A 50 -25.30 -23.82 6.77
C THR A 50 -24.79 -23.24 8.09
N ALA A 51 -25.63 -23.32 9.14
CA ALA A 51 -25.24 -22.89 10.48
C ALA A 51 -24.10 -23.74 11.07
N GLU A 52 -24.07 -25.04 10.74
CA GLU A 52 -23.03 -25.97 11.17
C GLU A 52 -21.67 -25.65 10.53
N GLU A 53 -21.63 -25.34 9.23
CA GLU A 53 -20.41 -24.87 8.55
C GLU A 53 -19.87 -23.60 9.21
N ALA A 54 -20.73 -22.63 9.49
CA ALA A 54 -20.35 -21.38 10.13
C ALA A 54 -19.78 -21.60 11.55
N CYS A 55 -20.40 -22.48 12.35
CA CYS A 55 -19.88 -22.86 13.67
C CYS A 55 -18.52 -23.55 13.57
N ASN A 56 -18.35 -24.49 12.64
CA ASN A 56 -17.08 -25.18 12.44
C ASN A 56 -15.95 -24.23 12.01
N LEU A 57 -16.24 -23.22 11.18
CA LEU A 57 -15.26 -22.20 10.79
C LEU A 57 -14.83 -21.31 11.97
N LEU A 58 -15.78 -20.98 12.86
CA LEU A 58 -15.48 -20.22 14.08
C LEU A 58 -14.64 -21.00 15.08
N GLU A 59 -14.88 -22.31 15.22
CA GLU A 59 -14.09 -23.17 16.10
C GLU A 59 -12.66 -23.36 15.60
N LYS A 60 -12.48 -23.40 14.27
CA LYS A 60 -11.16 -23.54 13.64
C LYS A 60 -10.33 -22.26 13.68
N SER A 61 -10.97 -21.09 13.79
CA SER A 61 -10.30 -19.80 13.76
C SER A 61 -10.04 -19.26 15.16
N GLU A 62 -8.79 -19.39 15.63
CA GLU A 62 -8.37 -18.81 16.92
C GLU A 62 -8.53 -17.29 16.95
N THR A 63 -8.24 -16.61 15.83
CA THR A 63 -8.34 -15.15 15.68
C THR A 63 -9.78 -14.66 15.84
N LEU A 64 -10.75 -15.31 15.17
CA LEU A 64 -12.17 -14.98 15.34
C LEU A 64 -12.63 -15.27 16.77
N HIS A 65 -12.16 -16.37 17.37
CA HIS A 65 -12.55 -16.75 18.73
C HIS A 65 -12.07 -15.74 19.77
N GLN A 66 -10.82 -15.30 19.68
CA GLN A 66 -10.22 -14.30 20.56
C GLN A 66 -10.91 -12.94 20.46
N LEU A 67 -11.25 -12.50 19.25
CA LEU A 67 -11.98 -11.25 19.01
C LEU A 67 -13.38 -11.26 19.61
N MET A 68 -14.03 -12.40 19.57
CA MET A 68 -15.45 -12.49 19.77
C MET A 68 -15.85 -12.44 21.23
N GLY A 69 -15.12 -13.10 22.13
CA GLY A 69 -15.56 -13.28 23.52
C GLY A 69 -17.02 -13.79 23.66
N ILE A 70 -17.63 -14.30 22.59
CA ILE A 70 -19.08 -14.51 22.46
C ILE A 70 -19.39 -16.00 22.42
N SER A 71 -20.20 -16.39 23.41
CA SER A 71 -20.77 -17.71 23.68
C SER A 71 -22.13 -17.96 22.96
N LYS A 72 -22.50 -17.21 21.91
CA LYS A 72 -23.82 -17.33 21.28
C LYS A 72 -23.80 -18.27 20.06
N PRO A 73 -24.63 -19.33 20.02
CA PRO A 73 -24.67 -20.25 18.90
C PRO A 73 -25.34 -19.60 17.67
N ILE A 74 -24.76 -19.82 16.48
CA ILE A 74 -25.39 -19.47 15.20
C ILE A 74 -26.53 -20.46 14.96
N ARG A 75 -27.78 -19.98 14.89
CA ARG A 75 -28.94 -20.84 14.61
C ARG A 75 -29.48 -20.59 13.21
N ASN A 76 -29.56 -19.32 12.82
CA ASN A 76 -30.12 -18.91 11.54
C ASN A 76 -29.16 -17.98 10.77
N LYS A 77 -29.42 -17.78 9.46
CA LYS A 77 -28.66 -16.85 8.62
C LYS A 77 -28.59 -15.42 9.20
N GLN A 78 -29.69 -14.94 9.79
CA GLN A 78 -29.74 -13.62 10.43
C GLN A 78 -28.79 -13.51 11.63
N ASP A 79 -28.60 -14.59 12.39
CA ASP A 79 -27.67 -14.59 13.53
C ASP A 79 -26.23 -14.51 13.03
N LYS A 80 -25.92 -15.20 11.92
CA LYS A 80 -24.63 -15.12 11.24
C LYS A 80 -24.32 -13.70 10.75
N GLU A 81 -25.25 -13.05 10.08
CA GLU A 81 -25.08 -11.67 9.59
C GLU A 81 -24.85 -10.69 10.74
N LYS A 82 -25.63 -10.81 11.83
CA LYS A 82 -25.43 -10.00 13.05
C LYS A 82 -24.06 -10.26 13.69
N LEU A 83 -23.58 -11.50 13.64
CA LEU A 83 -22.28 -11.88 14.17
C LEU A 83 -21.16 -11.21 13.40
N ILE A 84 -21.18 -11.33 12.07
CA ILE A 84 -20.20 -10.71 11.17
C ILE A 84 -20.19 -9.20 11.37
N GLN A 85 -21.36 -8.56 11.42
CA GLN A 85 -21.47 -7.12 11.68
C GLN A 85 -20.90 -6.73 13.04
N LYS A 86 -21.13 -7.54 14.08
CA LYS A 86 -20.54 -7.30 15.40
C LYS A 86 -19.02 -7.43 15.39
N MET A 87 -18.47 -8.43 14.69
CA MET A 87 -17.02 -8.59 14.52
C MET A 87 -16.41 -7.38 13.81
N LEU A 88 -17.02 -6.95 12.70
CA LEU A 88 -16.56 -5.78 11.94
C LEU A 88 -16.58 -4.51 12.79
N ASN A 89 -17.67 -4.26 13.52
CA ASN A 89 -17.78 -3.13 14.43
C ASN A 89 -16.72 -3.17 15.54
N PHE A 90 -16.51 -4.33 16.15
CA PHE A 90 -15.52 -4.46 17.21
C PHE A 90 -14.11 -4.14 16.70
N VAL A 91 -13.68 -4.75 15.59
CA VAL A 91 -12.32 -4.57 15.05
C VAL A 91 -12.08 -3.16 14.54
N MET A 92 -13.01 -2.66 13.74
CA MET A 92 -12.78 -1.44 12.98
C MET A 92 -13.15 -0.18 13.73
N ILE A 93 -14.04 -0.28 14.73
CA ILE A 93 -14.57 0.88 15.46
C ILE A 93 -14.22 0.79 16.93
N GLU A 94 -14.67 -0.26 17.64
CA GLU A 94 -14.57 -0.30 19.10
C GLU A 94 -13.12 -0.44 19.58
N ASN A 95 -12.36 -1.35 18.98
CA ASN A 95 -10.96 -1.61 19.31
C ASN A 95 -10.07 -0.39 18.99
N MET A 96 -10.42 0.35 17.94
CA MET A 96 -9.68 1.54 17.48
C MET A 96 -10.23 2.85 18.06
N LYS A 97 -11.28 2.80 18.89
CA LYS A 97 -12.01 3.99 19.36
C LYS A 97 -11.12 5.00 20.09
N ALA A 98 -10.23 4.51 20.96
CA ALA A 98 -9.29 5.36 21.67
C ALA A 98 -8.35 6.10 20.71
N ALA A 99 -7.76 5.38 19.76
CA ALA A 99 -6.87 5.95 18.75
C ALA A 99 -7.59 6.98 17.87
N TYR A 100 -8.82 6.70 17.44
CA TYR A 100 -9.60 7.68 16.68
C TYR A 100 -9.95 8.93 17.49
N ASN A 101 -10.30 8.78 18.76
CA ASN A 101 -10.61 9.93 19.61
C ASN A 101 -9.41 10.85 19.77
N GLU A 102 -8.22 10.29 20.01
CA GLU A 102 -6.97 11.07 20.08
C GLU A 102 -6.62 11.71 18.74
N PHE A 103 -6.80 10.96 17.65
CA PHE A 103 -6.58 11.47 16.29
C PHE A 103 -7.49 12.67 15.99
N PHE A 104 -8.79 12.58 16.30
CA PHE A 104 -9.74 13.68 16.11
C PHE A 104 -9.51 14.85 17.05
N LEU A 105 -9.08 14.58 18.29
CA LEU A 105 -8.65 15.62 19.20
C LEU A 105 -7.50 16.42 18.58
N GLY A 106 -6.51 15.76 17.98
CA GLY A 106 -5.42 16.40 17.25
C GLY A 106 -5.89 17.30 16.10
N PHE A 107 -6.86 16.84 15.31
CA PHE A 107 -7.48 17.63 14.23
C PHE A 107 -8.28 18.83 14.77
N SER A 108 -8.96 18.66 15.91
CA SER A 108 -9.71 19.71 16.58
C SER A 108 -8.80 20.82 17.11
N LYS A 109 -7.60 20.50 17.63
CA LYS A 109 -6.65 21.50 18.16
C LYS A 109 -6.25 22.58 17.16
N LEU A 110 -6.28 22.28 15.86
CA LEU A 110 -5.94 23.21 14.79
C LEU A 110 -7.18 23.66 13.98
N GLY A 111 -8.40 23.40 14.46
CA GLY A 111 -9.65 23.75 13.76
C GLY A 111 -9.89 22.96 12.46
N VAL A 112 -9.05 21.98 12.15
CA VAL A 112 -9.17 21.18 10.92
C VAL A 112 -10.41 20.31 10.96
N LEU A 113 -10.77 19.78 12.14
CA LEU A 113 -11.96 18.94 12.29
C LEU A 113 -13.25 19.70 11.90
N ASP A 114 -13.34 20.98 12.30
CA ASP A 114 -14.49 21.81 11.99
C ASP A 114 -14.52 22.15 10.49
N ALA A 115 -13.37 22.47 9.90
CA ALA A 115 -13.25 22.69 8.45
C ALA A 115 -13.65 21.45 7.62
N ILE A 116 -13.34 20.23 8.10
CA ILE A 116 -13.77 18.99 7.45
C ILE A 116 -15.29 18.84 7.48
N ARG A 117 -15.93 19.18 8.60
CA ARG A 117 -17.38 19.09 8.74
C ARG A 117 -18.11 20.17 7.96
N GLU A 118 -17.53 21.37 7.86
CA GLU A 118 -18.10 22.47 7.10
C GLU A 118 -18.03 22.23 5.58
N ARG A 119 -16.91 21.70 5.09
CA ARG A 119 -16.64 21.51 3.65
C ARG A 119 -16.10 20.10 3.35
N PRO A 120 -16.91 19.04 3.53
CA PRO A 120 -16.48 17.65 3.34
C PRO A 120 -15.96 17.37 1.93
N ASP A 121 -16.58 17.94 0.90
CA ASP A 121 -16.21 17.69 -0.51
C ASP A 121 -14.81 18.21 -0.86
N LEU A 122 -14.44 19.36 -0.30
CA LEU A 122 -13.10 19.93 -0.53
C LEU A 122 -12.05 19.13 0.22
N MET A 123 -12.35 18.75 1.46
CA MET A 123 -11.42 18.04 2.32
C MET A 123 -11.19 16.59 1.88
N GLU A 124 -12.15 15.97 1.19
CA GLU A 124 -11.98 14.64 0.63
C GLU A 124 -10.80 14.57 -0.34
N SER A 125 -10.65 15.57 -1.22
CA SER A 125 -9.55 15.60 -2.18
C SER A 125 -8.15 15.68 -1.55
N VAL A 126 -8.07 16.10 -0.29
CA VAL A 126 -6.82 16.33 0.45
C VAL A 126 -6.56 15.20 1.45
N LEU A 127 -7.61 14.62 2.02
CA LEU A 127 -7.51 13.62 3.08
C LEU A 127 -7.55 12.20 2.57
N VAL A 128 -8.28 11.93 1.48
CA VAL A 128 -8.45 10.60 0.91
C VAL A 128 -7.51 10.43 -0.27
N ALA A 129 -6.72 9.36 -0.28
CA ALA A 129 -5.89 9.01 -1.43
C ALA A 129 -6.77 8.82 -2.66
N LYS A 130 -6.52 9.59 -3.72
CA LYS A 130 -7.05 9.26 -5.03
C LYS A 130 -6.15 8.21 -5.65
N GLN A 131 -6.72 7.07 -6.01
CA GLN A 131 -6.06 6.13 -6.91
C GLN A 131 -5.94 6.83 -8.27
N GLN A 132 -4.80 7.47 -8.51
CA GLN A 132 -4.48 8.02 -9.80
C GLN A 132 -3.78 6.94 -10.61
N ASN A 133 -4.35 6.59 -11.77
CA ASN A 133 -3.71 5.68 -12.71
C ASN A 133 -2.47 6.38 -13.29
N ILE A 134 -1.28 5.98 -12.83
CA ILE A 134 -0.02 6.47 -13.36
C ILE A 134 0.30 5.68 -14.62
N THR A 135 0.11 6.31 -15.78
CA THR A 135 0.54 5.77 -17.08
C THR A 135 2.06 5.80 -17.24
N ALA A 136 2.64 4.93 -18.06
CA ALA A 136 4.07 4.96 -18.40
C ALA A 136 4.48 6.30 -19.01
N ARG A 137 3.58 6.92 -19.79
CA ARG A 137 3.79 8.27 -20.35
C ARG A 137 3.97 9.31 -19.24
N THR A 138 3.09 9.31 -18.25
CA THR A 138 3.18 10.22 -17.10
C THR A 138 4.44 9.93 -16.28
N MET A 139 4.76 8.66 -16.04
CA MET A 139 5.96 8.26 -15.31
C MET A 139 7.25 8.79 -15.96
N ARG A 140 7.36 8.70 -17.29
CA ARG A 140 8.49 9.26 -18.05
C ARG A 140 8.65 10.77 -17.89
N THR A 141 7.57 11.51 -17.62
CA THR A 141 7.65 12.97 -17.40
C THR A 141 8.21 13.35 -16.03
N TYR A 142 8.20 12.43 -15.05
CA TYR A 142 8.79 12.68 -13.74
C TYR A 142 10.32 12.54 -13.74
N PHE A 143 10.86 11.63 -14.56
CA PHE A 143 12.32 11.44 -14.72
C PHE A 143 12.93 12.45 -15.69
N LYS A 144 13.01 13.72 -15.26
CA LYS A 144 13.53 14.83 -16.06
C LYS A 144 15.05 14.95 -16.05
N HIS A 145 15.70 14.48 -14.99
CA HIS A 145 17.12 14.68 -14.73
C HIS A 145 17.85 13.35 -14.66
N ILE A 146 18.29 12.85 -15.82
CA ILE A 146 19.12 11.64 -15.88
C ILE A 146 20.59 12.07 -15.93
N CYS A 147 21.36 11.66 -14.92
CA CYS A 147 22.79 11.93 -14.87
C CYS A 147 23.54 10.84 -15.62
N PHE A 148 23.89 11.12 -16.88
CA PHE A 148 24.74 10.25 -17.68
C PHE A 148 26.23 10.59 -17.49
N SER A 149 27.06 9.57 -17.58
CA SER A 149 28.49 9.65 -17.78
C SER A 149 28.84 10.22 -19.16
N GLU A 150 30.11 10.56 -19.36
CA GLU A 150 30.62 11.20 -20.58
C GLU A 150 30.23 10.44 -21.86
N ILE A 151 29.75 11.18 -22.86
CA ILE A 151 29.33 10.65 -24.16
C ILE A 151 30.51 9.93 -24.82
N GLY A 152 30.30 8.68 -25.21
CA GLY A 152 31.32 7.82 -25.83
C GLY A 152 32.03 6.88 -24.85
N SER A 153 31.88 7.08 -23.55
CA SER A 153 32.36 6.12 -22.54
C SER A 153 31.60 4.79 -22.62
N ASN A 154 32.26 3.70 -22.20
CA ASN A 154 31.59 2.40 -22.07
C ASN A 154 30.47 2.44 -21.03
N HIS A 155 30.63 3.27 -19.99
CA HIS A 155 29.62 3.49 -18.97
C HIS A 155 28.36 4.11 -19.60
N HIS A 156 28.48 5.23 -20.31
CA HIS A 156 27.35 5.90 -21.00
C HIS A 156 26.50 4.94 -21.87
N LYS A 157 27.12 4.00 -22.58
CA LYS A 157 26.39 2.99 -23.37
C LYS A 157 25.54 2.06 -22.50
N LEU A 158 26.07 1.63 -21.37
CA LEU A 158 25.34 0.80 -20.40
C LEU A 158 24.20 1.60 -19.76
N GLU A 159 24.48 2.83 -19.35
CA GLU A 159 23.48 3.73 -18.75
C GLU A 159 22.28 3.95 -19.68
N VAL A 160 22.53 4.31 -20.94
CA VAL A 160 21.48 4.50 -21.95
C VAL A 160 20.67 3.21 -22.13
N GLN A 161 21.34 2.05 -22.17
CA GLN A 161 20.66 0.76 -22.27
C GLN A 161 19.75 0.49 -21.07
N ARG A 162 20.21 0.76 -19.83
CA ARG A 162 19.41 0.59 -18.61
C ARG A 162 18.18 1.49 -18.60
N ILE A 163 18.33 2.73 -19.05
CA ILE A 163 17.21 3.67 -19.16
C ILE A 163 16.19 3.21 -20.22
N CYS A 164 16.62 2.65 -21.34
CA CYS A 164 15.71 2.05 -22.31
C CYS A 164 14.91 0.91 -21.68
N TRP A 165 15.57 -0.02 -20.99
CA TRP A 165 14.89 -1.13 -20.33
C TRP A 165 13.92 -0.67 -19.23
N LEU A 166 14.26 0.36 -18.46
CA LEU A 166 13.35 0.94 -17.48
C LEU A 166 12.10 1.54 -18.14
N LYS A 167 12.27 2.23 -19.28
CA LYS A 167 11.16 2.80 -20.04
C LYS A 167 10.24 1.73 -20.64
N ASP A 168 10.81 0.58 -21.02
CA ASP A 168 10.06 -0.58 -21.49
C ASP A 168 9.31 -1.23 -20.33
N PHE A 169 9.95 -1.40 -19.18
CA PHE A 169 9.32 -1.88 -17.95
C PHE A 169 8.10 -1.06 -17.56
N PHE A 170 8.16 0.28 -17.62
CA PHE A 170 6.99 1.12 -17.33
C PHE A 170 5.79 0.82 -18.26
N VAL A 171 6.04 0.49 -19.52
CA VAL A 171 4.98 0.12 -20.47
C VAL A 171 4.46 -1.29 -20.17
N GLU A 172 5.33 -2.21 -19.78
CA GLU A 172 4.93 -3.57 -19.41
C GLU A 172 4.01 -3.56 -18.18
N ILE A 173 4.38 -2.86 -17.11
CA ILE A 173 3.57 -2.78 -15.88
C ILE A 173 2.25 -2.04 -16.08
N GLU A 174 2.18 -1.07 -17.01
CA GLU A 174 0.92 -0.38 -17.32
C GLU A 174 -0.10 -1.33 -17.94
N ASN A 175 0.36 -2.36 -18.64
CA ASN A 175 -0.49 -3.34 -19.34
C ASN A 175 -0.77 -4.61 -18.51
N VAL A 176 -0.28 -4.71 -17.28
CA VAL A 176 -0.42 -5.88 -16.41
C VAL A 176 -1.00 -5.46 -15.05
N THR A 177 -2.12 -6.05 -14.63
CA THR A 177 -2.51 -6.06 -13.20
C THR A 177 -1.50 -6.95 -12.45
N VAL A 178 -0.41 -6.36 -11.97
CA VAL A 178 0.75 -7.12 -11.49
C VAL A 178 0.42 -7.87 -10.20
N ASN A 179 0.46 -9.20 -10.28
CA ASN A 179 0.53 -10.10 -9.15
C ASN A 179 2.02 -10.32 -8.85
N LEU A 180 2.58 -9.57 -7.90
CA LEU A 180 4.00 -9.62 -7.53
C LEU A 180 4.28 -10.88 -6.69
N ASN A 181 4.20 -12.06 -7.31
CA ASN A 181 4.43 -13.35 -6.66
C ASN A 181 5.53 -14.13 -7.40
N HIS A 182 6.76 -13.61 -7.39
CA HIS A 182 7.94 -14.40 -7.73
C HIS A 182 8.96 -14.32 -6.60
N ARG A 183 9.16 -15.46 -5.91
CA ARG A 183 10.30 -15.68 -5.02
C ARG A 183 11.57 -15.70 -5.86
N LEU A 184 12.38 -14.65 -5.74
CA LEU A 184 13.69 -14.57 -6.36
C LEU A 184 14.77 -14.69 -5.26
N GLU A 185 15.72 -15.61 -5.44
CA GLU A 185 16.73 -15.92 -4.42
C GLU A 185 17.76 -14.79 -4.23
N LYS A 186 18.12 -14.48 -2.98
CA LYS A 186 19.17 -13.52 -2.63
C LYS A 186 20.54 -14.06 -3.06
N LYS A 187 21.05 -13.58 -4.18
CA LYS A 187 22.46 -13.69 -4.57
C LYS A 187 23.00 -12.27 -4.64
N ASP A 188 24.29 -12.06 -4.40
CA ASP A 188 24.97 -10.76 -4.44
C ASP A 188 24.58 -9.97 -5.70
N ARG A 189 23.54 -9.15 -5.58
CA ARG A 189 22.90 -8.42 -6.66
C ARG A 189 22.93 -6.96 -6.28
N PHE A 190 23.49 -6.15 -7.16
CA PHE A 190 23.34 -4.71 -7.09
C PHE A 190 21.92 -4.41 -7.54
N LEU A 191 21.05 -4.09 -6.58
CA LEU A 191 19.65 -3.74 -6.83
C LEU A 191 19.53 -2.23 -6.99
N PRO A 192 18.51 -1.74 -7.72
CA PRO A 192 18.17 -0.32 -7.74
C PRO A 192 17.91 0.21 -6.32
N LEU A 193 18.47 1.37 -6.00
CA LEU A 193 18.35 2.00 -4.68
C LEU A 193 17.57 3.30 -4.81
N ALA A 194 16.57 3.50 -3.95
CA ALA A 194 15.78 4.74 -3.93
C ALA A 194 16.22 5.64 -2.77
N ASN A 195 16.45 6.92 -3.05
CA ASN A 195 16.55 7.97 -2.05
C ASN A 195 15.27 8.82 -2.10
N THR A 196 14.35 8.52 -1.19
CA THR A 196 13.02 9.16 -1.12
C THR A 196 13.09 10.62 -0.64
N CYS A 197 14.15 11.04 0.07
CA CYS A 197 14.32 12.42 0.52
C CYS A 197 14.53 13.41 -0.64
N ILE A 198 15.07 12.92 -1.76
CA ILE A 198 15.38 13.72 -2.95
C ILE A 198 14.71 13.19 -4.22
N ASN A 199 13.80 12.21 -4.07
CA ASN A 199 13.12 11.54 -5.17
C ASN A 199 14.07 11.00 -6.25
N GLN A 200 15.18 10.39 -5.83
CA GLN A 200 16.17 9.85 -6.75
C GLN A 200 16.17 8.32 -6.75
N ILE A 201 16.44 7.73 -7.91
CA ILE A 201 16.67 6.29 -8.04
C ILE A 201 18.06 6.07 -8.63
N LYS A 202 18.88 5.28 -7.94
CA LYS A 202 20.16 4.82 -8.43
C LYS A 202 19.97 3.50 -9.15
N ILE A 203 20.36 3.45 -10.41
CA ILE A 203 20.27 2.25 -11.24
C ILE A 203 21.66 1.66 -11.45
N PRO A 204 21.90 0.42 -11.02
CA PRO A 204 23.21 -0.21 -11.16
C PRO A 204 23.52 -0.50 -12.62
N CYS A 205 24.72 -0.08 -13.05
CA CYS A 205 25.20 -0.25 -14.42
C CYS A 205 26.20 -1.41 -14.53
N ASN A 206 25.96 -2.49 -13.78
CA ASN A 206 26.84 -3.65 -13.79
C ASN A 206 26.86 -4.33 -15.19
N PRO A 207 28.05 -4.51 -15.81
CA PRO A 207 28.18 -5.13 -17.13
C PRO A 207 27.77 -6.61 -17.16
N ASN A 208 27.66 -7.27 -16.00
CA ASN A 208 27.18 -8.65 -15.89
C ASN A 208 25.68 -8.77 -16.16
N ILE A 209 24.90 -7.70 -16.02
CA ILE A 209 23.48 -7.68 -16.38
C ILE A 209 23.39 -7.54 -17.91
N ARG A 210 23.39 -8.69 -18.60
CA ARG A 210 23.41 -8.73 -20.07
C ARG A 210 22.02 -8.81 -20.71
N ARG A 211 20.96 -9.00 -19.92
CA ARG A 211 19.59 -9.26 -20.41
C ARG A 211 18.58 -8.36 -19.72
N CYS A 212 17.66 -7.80 -20.50
CA CYS A 212 16.55 -6.98 -20.00
C CYS A 212 15.72 -7.70 -18.92
N ARG A 213 15.43 -9.00 -19.10
CA ARG A 213 14.69 -9.78 -18.10
C ARG A 213 15.36 -9.84 -16.73
N GLN A 214 16.68 -9.87 -16.68
CA GLN A 214 17.40 -9.90 -15.41
C GLN A 214 17.29 -8.55 -14.70
N PHE A 215 17.40 -7.45 -15.46
CA PHE A 215 17.18 -6.10 -14.95
C PHE A 215 15.76 -5.88 -14.41
N ILE A 216 14.74 -6.39 -15.11
CA ILE A 216 13.34 -6.32 -14.66
C ILE A 216 13.15 -7.09 -13.35
N ALA A 217 13.68 -8.32 -13.27
CA ALA A 217 13.61 -9.12 -12.04
C ALA A 217 14.28 -8.43 -10.84
N ASP A 218 15.38 -7.69 -11.07
CA ASP A 218 16.06 -6.93 -10.03
C ASP A 218 15.24 -5.68 -9.61
N LEU A 219 14.56 -5.01 -10.54
CA LEU A 219 13.59 -3.95 -10.23
C LEU A 219 12.39 -4.45 -9.42
N GLU A 220 11.80 -5.58 -9.81
CA GLU A 220 10.68 -6.20 -9.08
C GLU A 220 11.10 -6.60 -7.66
N MET A 221 12.31 -7.13 -7.50
CA MET A 221 12.87 -7.46 -6.18
C MET A 221 13.06 -6.20 -5.31
N ALA A 222 13.58 -5.11 -5.88
CA ALA A 222 13.74 -3.85 -5.17
C ALA A 222 12.40 -3.24 -4.74
N LEU A 223 11.36 -3.33 -5.58
CA LEU A 223 10.03 -2.78 -5.30
C LEU A 223 9.22 -3.59 -4.27
N THR A 224 9.46 -4.91 -4.19
CA THR A 224 8.76 -5.80 -3.25
C THR A 224 9.36 -5.81 -1.84
N GLY A 225 10.42 -5.03 -1.59
CA GLY A 225 10.89 -4.70 -0.25
C GLY A 225 11.56 -5.86 0.50
N PHE A 226 12.33 -6.71 -0.18
CA PHE A 226 13.30 -7.51 0.56
C PHE A 226 14.28 -6.56 1.27
N GLU A 227 14.37 -6.62 2.61
CA GLU A 227 15.32 -5.82 3.39
C GLU A 227 16.74 -5.97 2.81
N VAL A 228 17.23 -4.90 2.20
CA VAL A 228 18.62 -4.75 1.74
C VAL A 228 19.31 -3.82 2.73
N PHE A 229 20.07 -4.41 3.66
CA PHE A 229 21.17 -3.68 4.29
C PHE A 229 22.30 -3.63 3.27
N CYS A 230 22.63 -2.45 2.76
CA CYS A 230 23.83 -2.24 1.95
C CYS A 230 24.78 -1.27 2.66
N ASP A 231 26.01 -1.75 2.82
CA ASP A 231 27.19 -1.02 3.25
C ASP A 231 27.50 0.11 2.24
N GLU A 232 27.55 1.38 2.70
CA GLU A 232 27.73 2.57 1.84
C GLU A 232 29.12 2.66 1.18
N SER A 233 29.99 1.66 1.39
CA SER A 233 31.41 1.69 1.04
C SER A 233 31.75 1.19 -0.37
N LEU A 234 30.77 0.78 -1.19
CA LEU A 234 31.00 0.22 -2.54
C LEU A 234 30.18 0.95 -3.62
N VAL A 235 30.48 2.22 -3.86
CA VAL A 235 29.83 3.06 -4.89
C VAL A 235 30.82 3.36 -6.01
N GLN A 236 30.90 2.48 -7.01
CA GLN A 236 31.45 2.81 -8.32
C GLN A 236 30.54 2.14 -9.37
N ASP A 237 29.99 2.93 -10.30
CA ASP A 237 29.17 2.54 -11.47
C ASP A 237 27.61 2.48 -11.33
N GLU A 238 26.97 3.63 -11.13
CA GLU A 238 25.49 3.80 -11.09
C GLU A 238 25.00 5.00 -11.94
N VAL A 239 23.75 4.93 -12.42
CA VAL A 239 23.02 6.07 -13.02
C VAL A 239 22.06 6.65 -12.02
N LEU A 240 22.07 7.97 -11.88
CA LEU A 240 21.09 8.68 -11.06
C LEU A 240 19.93 9.18 -11.94
N LEU A 241 18.73 8.89 -11.46
CA LEU A 241 17.44 9.34 -12.00
C LEU A 241 16.73 10.28 -11.03
#